data_AF-A0A1Q7JH47-F1
#
_entry.id   AF-A0A1Q7JH47-F1
#
_cell.length_a   1.000
_cell.length_b   1.000
_cell.length_c   1.000
_cell.angle_alpha   90.00
_cell.angle_beta   90.00
_cell.angle_gamma   90.00
#
_symmetry.space_group_name_H-M   'P 1'
#
loop_
_entity.id
_entity.type
_entity.pdbx_description
1 polymer ?
#
loop_
_entity_poly.entity_id
_entity_poly.type
_entity_poly.pdbx_seq_one_letter_code
_entity_poly.pdbx_strand_id
1 'polypeptide(L)'
;MRDFNQRQSQMFFLMATFLARYEPLELQPLIDDDVREAAAALAATLETASRGVIYEHRPASLSAERLMSALKPLLAEAGKGAGSSFERDAGVVLRRVEEAAREARALEPDNRRVLLDVIGRVMTRTPADEGAAQPTSEPRLIVP
;
A
#
# COMPACT_ATOMS: atom_id res chain seq x y z
N MET A 1 -2.18 2.01 -11.93
CA MET A 1 -0.71 2.17 -12.04
C MET A 1 -0.28 1.66 -13.40
N ARG A 2 0.07 2.56 -14.33
CA ARG A 2 0.66 2.19 -15.62
C ARG A 2 2.17 2.49 -15.55
N ASP A 3 2.94 1.83 -16.41
CA ASP A 3 4.35 2.15 -16.70
C ASP A 3 5.41 1.69 -15.67
N PHE A 4 5.08 0.76 -14.78
CA PHE A 4 6.11 0.11 -13.96
C PHE A 4 6.90 -0.93 -14.75
N ASN A 5 8.23 -0.91 -14.57
CA ASN A 5 9.07 -2.04 -14.94
C ASN A 5 8.82 -3.23 -13.97
N GLN A 6 9.36 -4.42 -14.28
CA GLN A 6 9.15 -5.62 -13.47
C GLN A 6 9.51 -5.44 -11.99
N ARG A 7 10.65 -4.81 -11.69
CA ARG A 7 11.12 -4.58 -10.31
C ARG A 7 10.22 -3.59 -9.57
N GLN A 8 9.78 -2.53 -10.25
CA GLN A 8 8.83 -1.57 -9.70
C GLN A 8 7.46 -2.23 -9.43
N SER A 9 6.98 -3.11 -10.31
CA SER A 9 5.76 -3.88 -10.07
C SER A 9 5.90 -4.81 -8.87
N GLN A 10 7.01 -5.54 -8.75
CA GLN A 10 7.28 -6.41 -7.60
C GLN A 10 7.33 -5.62 -6.29
N MET A 11 7.99 -4.47 -6.28
CA MET A 11 8.06 -3.58 -5.13
C MET A 11 6.69 -3.05 -4.73
N PHE A 12 5.89 -2.63 -5.72
CA PHE A 12 4.54 -2.18 -5.48
C PHE A 12 3.68 -3.27 -4.85
N PHE A 13 3.72 -4.50 -5.38
CA PHE A 13 3.00 -5.64 -4.81
C PHE A 13 3.46 -5.96 -3.38
N LEU A 14 4.76 -5.89 -3.12
CA LEU A 14 5.31 -6.06 -1.77
C LEU A 14 4.74 -5.03 -0.79
N MET A 15 4.76 -3.75 -1.18
CA MET A 15 4.20 -2.66 -0.37
C MET A 15 2.69 -2.78 -0.19
N ALA A 16 1.94 -3.09 -1.24
CA ALA A 16 0.49 -3.25 -1.17
C ALA A 16 0.11 -4.43 -0.28
N THR A 17 0.85 -5.55 -0.34
CA THR A 17 0.66 -6.71 0.55
C THR A 17 0.95 -6.34 2.00
N PHE A 18 2.01 -5.57 2.25
CA PHE A 18 2.32 -5.06 3.58
C PHE A 18 1.18 -4.17 4.11
N LEU A 19 0.74 -3.19 3.33
CA LEU A 19 -0.34 -2.27 3.71
C LEU A 19 -1.66 -3.00 3.99
N ALA A 20 -1.99 -4.02 3.19
CA ALA A 20 -3.20 -4.84 3.39
C ALA A 20 -3.22 -5.61 4.71
N ARG A 21 -2.05 -5.86 5.30
CA ARG A 21 -1.88 -6.66 6.54
C ARG A 21 -1.35 -5.82 7.71
N TYR A 22 -1.15 -4.53 7.50
CA TYR A 22 -0.58 -3.65 8.50
C TYR A 22 -1.65 -3.30 9.54
N GLU A 23 -1.45 -3.78 10.76
CA GLU A 23 -2.28 -3.47 11.92
C GLU A 23 -1.56 -2.41 12.77
N PRO A 24 -2.09 -1.17 12.84
CA PRO A 24 -1.53 -0.14 13.70
C PRO A 24 -1.58 -0.55 15.17
N LEU A 25 -0.58 -0.14 15.95
CA LEU A 25 -0.55 -0.37 17.40
C LEU A 25 -1.54 0.53 18.18
N GLU A 26 -2.23 1.45 17.50
CA GLU A 26 -3.14 2.40 18.11
C GLU A 26 -4.60 1.97 17.90
N LEU A 27 -5.51 2.49 18.73
CA LEU A 27 -6.95 2.31 18.54
C LEU A 27 -7.49 3.04 17.29
N GLN A 28 -6.63 3.78 16.58
CA GLN A 28 -7.00 4.51 15.37
C GLN A 28 -6.64 3.70 14.13
N PRO A 29 -7.59 3.55 13.18
CA PRO A 29 -7.32 2.87 11.94
C PRO A 29 -6.34 3.67 11.08
N LEU A 30 -5.45 2.98 10.36
CA LEU A 30 -4.61 3.60 9.34
C LEU A 30 -5.50 4.28 8.28
N ILE A 31 -5.14 5.49 7.85
CA ILE A 31 -5.86 6.19 6.77
C ILE A 31 -4.94 6.50 5.59
N ASP A 32 -5.53 6.82 4.44
CA ASP A 32 -4.79 7.11 3.21
C ASP A 32 -3.83 8.30 3.37
N ASP A 33 -4.16 9.28 4.24
CA ASP A 33 -3.26 10.40 4.56
C ASP A 33 -1.96 9.93 5.23
N ASP A 34 -2.03 8.92 6.11
CA ASP A 34 -0.83 8.37 6.75
C ASP A 34 0.06 7.65 5.73
N VAL A 35 -0.58 6.90 4.81
CA VAL A 35 0.11 6.24 3.69
C VAL A 35 0.78 7.26 2.79
N ARG A 36 0.07 8.34 2.45
CA ARG A 36 0.59 9.45 1.64
C ARG A 36 1.81 10.08 2.30
N GLU A 37 1.74 10.45 3.57
CA GLU A 37 2.84 11.10 4.29
C GLU A 37 4.05 10.19 4.45
N ALA A 38 3.84 8.92 4.84
CA ALA A 38 4.92 7.94 4.98
C ALA A 38 5.62 7.69 3.64
N ALA A 39 4.85 7.51 2.57
CA ALA A 39 5.38 7.30 1.22
C ALA A 39 6.17 8.52 0.72
N ALA A 40 5.64 9.74 0.93
CA ALA A 40 6.31 10.97 0.55
C ALA A 40 7.65 11.15 1.27
N ALA A 41 7.70 10.91 2.58
CA ALA A 41 8.92 11.04 3.38
C ALA A 41 9.98 10.00 2.99
N LEU A 42 9.57 8.74 2.77
CA LEU A 42 10.48 7.69 2.29
C LEU A 42 11.00 7.99 0.88
N ALA A 43 10.14 8.43 -0.04
CA ALA A 43 10.55 8.80 -1.39
C ALA A 43 11.58 9.94 -1.36
N ALA A 44 11.30 11.01 -0.61
CA ALA A 44 12.22 12.13 -0.46
C ALA A 44 13.56 11.72 0.16
N THR A 45 13.54 10.79 1.11
CA THR A 45 14.77 10.21 1.71
C THR A 45 15.60 9.47 0.67
N LEU A 46 15.00 8.59 -0.13
CA LEU A 46 15.71 7.85 -1.18
C LEU A 46 16.22 8.76 -2.30
N GLU A 47 15.44 9.75 -2.71
CA GLU A 47 15.85 10.75 -3.69
C GLU A 47 17.05 11.56 -3.19
N THR A 48 17.07 11.91 -1.90
CA THR A 48 18.17 12.63 -1.27
C THR A 48 19.43 11.75 -1.17
N ALA A 49 19.26 10.49 -0.76
CA ALA A 49 20.32 9.49 -0.71
C ALA A 49 20.93 9.23 -2.10
N SER A 50 20.12 9.18 -3.16
CA SER A 50 20.58 8.98 -4.54
C SER A 50 21.51 10.10 -5.05
N ARG A 51 21.49 11.26 -4.39
CA ARG A 51 22.37 12.41 -4.66
C ARG A 51 23.59 12.46 -3.72
N GLY A 52 23.80 11.42 -2.92
CA GLY A 52 24.91 11.32 -1.97
C GLY A 52 24.69 12.08 -0.66
N VAL A 53 23.46 12.48 -0.34
CA VAL A 53 23.14 13.23 0.89
C VAL A 53 22.50 12.31 1.92
N ILE A 54 23.12 12.21 3.09
CA ILE A 54 22.62 11.42 4.22
C ILE A 54 21.64 12.29 5.01
N TYR A 55 20.37 12.24 4.63
CA TYR A 55 19.29 12.94 5.32
C TYR A 55 18.02 12.11 5.28
N GLU A 56 17.33 12.03 6.41
CA GLU A 56 16.07 11.31 6.55
C GLU A 56 14.93 12.32 6.71
N HIS A 57 14.00 12.33 5.75
CA HIS A 57 12.79 13.13 5.83
C HIS A 57 11.80 12.44 6.77
N ARG A 58 11.06 13.21 7.57
CA ARG A 58 10.07 12.67 8.50
C ARG A 58 8.65 13.10 8.13
N PRO A 59 7.67 12.18 8.24
CA PRO A 59 6.25 12.53 8.20
C PRO A 59 5.87 13.51 9.31
N ALA A 60 4.74 14.22 9.14
CA ALA A 60 4.25 15.14 10.16
C ALA A 60 3.41 14.44 11.22
N SER A 61 2.65 13.39 10.83
CA SER A 61 1.84 12.60 11.75
C SER A 61 2.63 11.45 12.39
N LEU A 62 2.29 11.13 13.65
CA LEU A 62 2.87 9.99 14.37
C LEU A 62 2.51 8.65 13.70
N SER A 63 1.28 8.52 13.22
CA SER A 63 0.79 7.31 12.55
C SER A 63 1.56 7.06 11.24
N ALA A 64 1.86 8.12 10.49
CA ALA A 64 2.72 8.05 9.30
C ALA A 64 4.19 7.75 9.65
N GLU A 65 4.74 8.34 10.71
CA GLU A 65 6.11 8.05 11.17
C GLU A 65 6.27 6.57 11.56
N ARG A 66 5.25 5.98 12.20
CA ARG A 66 5.21 4.55 12.54
C ARG A 66 5.10 3.67 11.31
N LEU A 67 4.21 4.02 10.37
CA LEU A 67 4.10 3.30 9.10
C LEU A 67 5.43 3.33 8.34
N MET A 68 6.06 4.50 8.23
CA MET A 68 7.38 4.66 7.64
C MET A 68 8.42 3.77 8.34
N SER A 69 8.45 3.78 9.67
CA SER A 69 9.37 2.96 10.45
C SER A 69 9.17 1.46 10.22
N ALA A 70 7.93 1.01 10.02
CA ALA A 70 7.61 -0.37 9.73
C ALA A 70 7.94 -0.77 8.26
N LEU A 71 7.85 0.17 7.32
CA LEU A 71 8.23 -0.04 5.91
C LEU A 71 9.76 -0.11 5.70
N LYS A 72 10.56 0.59 6.50
CA LYS A 72 12.01 0.65 6.32
C LYS A 72 12.70 -0.73 6.30
N PRO A 73 12.47 -1.65 7.27
CA PRO A 73 13.05 -2.99 7.21
C PRO A 73 12.66 -3.78 5.97
N LEU A 74 11.41 -3.63 5.51
CA LEU A 74 10.91 -4.29 4.30
C LEU A 74 11.67 -3.84 3.05
N LEU A 75 11.85 -2.52 2.90
CA LEU A 75 12.62 -1.94 1.79
C LEU A 75 14.10 -2.28 1.88
N ALA A 76 14.67 -2.26 3.09
CA ALA A 76 16.07 -2.64 3.31
C ALA A 76 16.33 -4.09 2.92
N GLU A 77 15.43 -5.02 3.29
CA GLU A 77 15.52 -6.43 2.92
C GLU A 77 15.40 -6.61 1.40
N ALA A 78 14.38 -6.01 0.78
CA ALA A 78 14.16 -6.09 -0.65
C ALA A 78 15.31 -5.48 -1.48
N GLY A 79 16.04 -4.52 -0.91
CA GLY A 79 17.16 -3.83 -1.55
C GLY A 79 18.53 -4.45 -1.32
N LYS A 80 18.63 -5.52 -0.53
CA LYS A 80 19.91 -6.17 -0.25
C LYS A 80 20.62 -6.57 -1.54
N GLY A 81 21.84 -6.06 -1.73
CA GLY A 81 22.68 -6.36 -2.88
C GLY A 81 22.27 -5.68 -4.20
N ALA A 82 21.23 -4.85 -4.22
CA ALA A 82 20.71 -4.23 -5.45
C ALA A 82 21.27 -2.81 -5.74
N GLY A 83 21.91 -2.18 -4.75
CA GLY A 83 22.61 -0.90 -4.87
C GLY A 83 21.69 0.29 -5.26
N SER A 84 22.27 1.35 -5.82
CA SER A 84 21.56 2.62 -6.12
C SER A 84 20.46 2.52 -7.19
N SER A 85 20.43 1.43 -7.97
CA SER A 85 19.34 1.17 -8.92
C SER A 85 18.03 0.84 -8.21
N PHE A 86 18.13 0.18 -7.05
CA PHE A 86 16.99 -0.14 -6.20
C PHE A 86 16.39 1.11 -5.56
N GLU A 87 17.23 1.97 -4.99
CA GLU A 87 16.78 3.21 -4.34
C GLU A 87 15.97 4.09 -5.30
N ARG A 88 16.40 4.19 -6.56
CA ARG A 88 15.66 4.92 -7.60
C ARG A 88 14.30 4.30 -7.88
N ASP A 89 14.22 2.99 -8.06
CA ASP A 89 12.96 2.31 -8.33
C ASP A 89 12.01 2.32 -7.14
N ALA A 90 12.54 2.15 -5.93
CA ALA A 90 11.77 2.28 -4.69
C ALA A 90 11.22 3.72 -4.56
N GLY A 91 12.02 4.74 -4.86
CA GLY A 91 11.57 6.13 -4.92
C GLY A 91 10.41 6.33 -5.90
N VAL A 92 10.51 5.79 -7.12
CA VAL A 92 9.43 5.85 -8.13
C VAL A 92 8.14 5.20 -7.62
N VAL A 93 8.24 4.02 -7.00
CA VAL A 93 7.07 3.30 -6.48
C VAL A 93 6.43 4.05 -5.31
N LEU A 94 7.23 4.57 -4.39
CA LEU A 94 6.75 5.37 -3.25
C LEU A 94 6.04 6.64 -3.71
N ARG A 95 6.57 7.35 -4.72
CA ARG A 95 5.87 8.49 -5.34
C ARG A 95 4.54 8.09 -5.96
N ARG A 96 4.47 6.94 -6.61
CA ARG A 96 3.20 6.46 -7.17
C ARG A 96 2.17 6.10 -6.11
N VAL A 97 2.61 5.56 -4.96
CA VAL A 97 1.73 5.30 -3.81
C VAL A 97 1.24 6.61 -3.19
N GLU A 98 2.13 7.59 -3.03
CA GLU A 98 1.78 8.94 -2.56
C GLU A 98 0.71 9.58 -3.48
N GLU A 99 0.94 9.55 -4.79
CA GLU A 99 -0.02 10.05 -5.79
C GLU A 99 -1.35 9.31 -5.71
N ALA A 100 -1.34 7.97 -5.62
CA ALA A 100 -2.56 7.18 -5.54
C ALA A 100 -3.38 7.53 -4.29
N ALA A 101 -2.74 7.70 -3.13
CA ALA A 101 -3.42 8.11 -1.90
C ALA A 101 -4.02 9.52 -2.02
N ARG A 102 -3.30 10.44 -2.67
CA ARG A 102 -3.78 11.80 -2.93
C ARG A 102 -4.96 11.83 -3.90
N GLU A 103 -4.87 11.09 -5.00
CA GLU A 103 -5.94 10.95 -6.00
C GLU A 103 -7.19 10.32 -5.38
N ALA A 104 -7.03 9.29 -4.55
CA ALA A 104 -8.12 8.62 -3.86
C ALA A 104 -8.87 9.58 -2.92
N ARG A 105 -8.13 10.39 -2.15
CA ARG A 105 -8.72 11.43 -1.29
C ARG A 105 -9.45 12.52 -2.09
N ALA A 106 -8.94 12.87 -3.26
CA ALA A 106 -9.59 13.86 -4.12
C ALA A 106 -10.90 13.33 -4.73
N LEU A 107 -10.99 12.02 -4.97
CA LEU A 107 -12.17 11.38 -5.54
C LEU A 107 -13.31 11.20 -4.53
N GLU A 108 -12.98 10.79 -3.30
CA GLU A 108 -13.96 10.63 -2.21
C GLU A 108 -13.51 11.37 -0.94
N PRO A 109 -13.79 12.68 -0.81
CA PRO A 109 -13.30 13.48 0.32
C PRO A 109 -13.73 13.00 1.71
N ASP A 110 -14.92 12.38 1.79
CA ASP A 110 -15.52 11.86 3.02
C ASP A 110 -14.99 10.46 3.40
N ASN A 111 -14.41 9.74 2.44
CA ASN A 111 -13.82 8.42 2.66
C ASN A 111 -12.29 8.54 2.81
N ARG A 112 -11.80 8.29 4.01
CA ARG A 112 -10.37 8.42 4.33
C ARG A 112 -9.54 7.16 4.04
N ARG A 113 -10.16 6.11 3.51
CA ARG A 113 -9.55 4.77 3.34
C ARG A 113 -9.76 4.16 1.95
N VAL A 114 -10.08 4.97 0.95
CA VAL A 114 -10.34 4.51 -0.43
C VAL A 114 -9.20 3.66 -0.98
N LEU A 115 -7.95 4.13 -0.88
CA LEU A 115 -6.78 3.39 -1.36
C LEU A 115 -6.61 2.08 -0.58
N LEU A 116 -6.66 2.16 0.74
CA LEU A 116 -6.50 0.99 1.61
C LEU A 116 -7.59 -0.06 1.40
N ASP A 117 -8.83 0.35 1.18
CA ASP A 117 -9.97 -0.56 0.91
C ASP A 117 -9.83 -1.24 -0.45
N VAL A 118 -9.36 -0.50 -1.48
CA VAL A 118 -9.05 -1.08 -2.79
C VAL A 118 -7.91 -2.09 -2.67
N ILE A 119 -6.82 -1.74 -1.99
CA ILE A 119 -5.69 -2.66 -1.73
C ILE A 119 -6.19 -3.90 -1.00
N GLY A 120 -6.95 -3.72 0.08
CA GLY A 120 -7.52 -4.81 0.86
C GLY A 120 -8.34 -5.76 -0.01
N ARG A 121 -9.29 -5.23 -0.79
CA ARG A 121 -10.15 -6.02 -1.70
C ARG A 121 -9.36 -6.77 -2.77
N VAL A 122 -8.31 -6.16 -3.33
CA VAL A 122 -7.49 -6.81 -4.36
C VAL A 122 -6.65 -7.93 -3.75
N MET A 123 -6.12 -7.74 -2.54
CA MET A 123 -5.26 -8.72 -1.86
C MET A 123 -6.03 -9.86 -1.18
N THR A 124 -7.31 -9.66 -0.83
CA THR A 124 -8.15 -10.69 -0.21
C THR A 124 -8.94 -11.52 -1.20
N ARG A 125 -9.09 -11.09 -2.46
CA ARG A 125 -9.75 -11.89 -3.51
C ARG A 125 -8.99 -13.19 -3.76
N THR A 126 -9.51 -14.26 -3.18
CA THR A 126 -9.14 -15.64 -3.50
C THR A 126 -10.07 -16.10 -4.64
N PRO A 127 -9.57 -16.79 -5.70
CA PRO A 127 -10.40 -17.26 -6.82
C PRO A 127 -11.54 -18.24 -6.43
N ALA A 128 -11.65 -18.61 -5.15
CA ALA A 128 -12.73 -19.44 -4.62
C ALA A 128 -14.09 -18.70 -4.48
N ASP A 129 -14.10 -17.36 -4.43
CA ASP A 129 -15.34 -16.59 -4.22
C ASP A 129 -16.19 -16.39 -5.50
N GLU A 130 -15.66 -16.73 -6.67
CA GLU A 130 -16.43 -16.64 -7.94
C GLU A 130 -17.38 -17.82 -8.17
N GLY A 131 -17.30 -18.88 -7.34
CA GLY A 131 -18.10 -20.11 -7.48
C GLY A 131 -19.34 -20.22 -6.59
N ALA A 132 -19.58 -19.29 -5.66
CA ALA A 132 -20.62 -19.43 -4.63
C ALA A 132 -21.89 -18.59 -4.87
N ALA A 133 -22.12 -18.12 -6.10
CA ALA A 133 -23.39 -17.50 -6.49
C ALA A 133 -24.44 -18.59 -6.86
N GLN A 134 -25.19 -19.00 -5.84
CA GLN A 134 -26.50 -19.71 -5.79
C GLN A 134 -27.14 -20.27 -7.08
N PRO A 135 -27.77 -21.44 -6.97
CA PRO A 135 -29.12 -21.65 -7.49
C PRO A 135 -30.15 -21.58 -6.35
N THR A 136 -30.97 -20.53 -6.36
CA THR A 136 -32.30 -20.50 -5.74
C THR A 136 -33.12 -21.67 -6.29
N SER A 137 -33.65 -22.54 -5.43
CA SER A 137 -34.90 -23.29 -5.64
C SER A 137 -35.31 -24.06 -4.38
N GLU A 138 -36.07 -23.41 -3.50
CA GLU A 138 -37.26 -24.06 -2.93
C GLU A 138 -38.45 -23.74 -3.87
N PRO A 139 -39.59 -24.47 -3.88
CA PRO A 139 -40.09 -25.41 -2.86
C PRO A 139 -40.71 -26.72 -3.43
N ARG A 140 -40.88 -27.79 -2.63
CA ARG A 140 -42.00 -28.76 -2.82
C ARG A 140 -42.49 -29.35 -1.49
N LEU A 141 -43.76 -29.07 -1.18
CA LEU A 141 -44.60 -29.79 -0.23
C LEU A 141 -44.57 -31.30 -0.50
N ILE A 142 -44.42 -32.12 0.55
CA ILE A 142 -45.01 -33.46 0.63
C ILE A 142 -45.58 -33.64 2.04
N VAL A 143 -46.91 -33.75 2.12
CA VAL A 143 -47.67 -34.13 3.31
C VAL A 143 -48.06 -35.60 3.14
N PRO A 144 -47.84 -36.48 4.13
CA PRO A 144 -48.59 -37.73 4.27
C PRO A 144 -49.88 -37.53 5.08
#